data_AF-A0A6P7WIA8-F1
#
_entry.id   AF-A0A6P7WIA8-F1
#
_cell.length_a   1.000
_cell.length_b   1.000
_cell.length_c   1.000
_cell.angle_alpha   90.00
_cell.angle_beta   90.00
_cell.angle_gamma   90.00
#
_symmetry.space_group_name_H-M   'P 1'
#
loop_
_entity.id
_entity.type
_entity.pdbx_description
1 polymer ?
#
loop_
_entity_poly.entity_id
_entity_poly.type
_entity_poly.pdbx_seq_one_letter_code
_entity_poly.pdbx_strand_id
1 'polypeptide(L)'
;MMNGPRSLCTLQQLKAEPESSADLVKTLRLTLQNDLATERPDCLKQKPVGRAFAVISSRPPSRSQSLDSELVKSANGDEEIIKVYLKAKAENKMKHDWNVTQLRNEVRHIQEVNTPWARTSLCKLREEISRTIEKTAETALGQEAKDPVERRNGLQHHVSSWNREASTEAEEVQEFPGRETETLRETTKKLLAKLQDAEKRHQSDRRAFEDTLGHYRKEVEESNRALKKAEDDVAVKQMKMEEMQRLMGGMEKEHRTLLDKLTENEKELEEVRTRKEKSRKEQDRCAELEKEVASLREKIHHLDDMLKSQQRKVRNMIEQLQNARMLIQEKDRIIHELQERVSSLQAENLEMRDRMEQLLGYRLSPSSSVSKSYTQSMPVNGKRGFMPPGPLKPLPLIRVVET
;
A
#
# COMPACT_ATOMS: atom_id res chain seq x y z
N MET A 1 -17.04 -50.79 -9.99
CA MET A 1 -16.50 -49.92 -11.06
C MET A 1 -15.64 -48.84 -10.40
N MET A 2 -14.33 -48.91 -10.59
CA MET A 2 -13.36 -48.02 -9.93
C MET A 2 -13.33 -46.67 -10.65
N ASN A 3 -13.68 -45.58 -9.95
CA ASN A 3 -13.50 -44.22 -10.45
C ASN A 3 -12.01 -43.85 -10.38
N GLY A 4 -11.38 -43.68 -11.53
CA GLY A 4 -10.01 -43.20 -11.65
C GLY A 4 -9.85 -41.74 -11.22
N PRO A 5 -8.62 -41.30 -10.87
CA PRO A 5 -8.35 -39.93 -10.43
C PRO A 5 -8.63 -38.94 -11.57
N ARG A 6 -9.56 -38.02 -11.36
CA ARG A 6 -9.82 -36.90 -12.27
C ARG A 6 -8.62 -35.93 -12.22
N SER A 7 -7.85 -35.86 -13.30
CA SER A 7 -6.77 -34.88 -13.47
C SER A 7 -7.36 -33.47 -13.55
N LEU A 8 -6.90 -32.55 -12.69
CA LEU A 8 -7.38 -31.17 -12.58
C LEU A 8 -6.76 -30.20 -13.62
N CYS A 9 -5.81 -30.68 -14.41
CA CYS A 9 -5.05 -29.86 -15.36
C CYS A 9 -4.93 -30.53 -16.73
N THR A 10 -4.93 -29.70 -17.79
CA THR A 10 -4.62 -30.09 -19.17
C THR A 10 -3.25 -29.58 -19.59
N LEU A 11 -2.44 -30.48 -20.16
CA LEU A 11 -1.07 -30.21 -20.57
C LEU A 11 -1.02 -30.05 -22.10
N GLN A 12 -0.67 -28.85 -22.57
CA GLN A 12 -0.58 -28.53 -23.99
C GLN A 12 0.89 -28.30 -24.38
N GLN A 13 1.39 -29.08 -25.34
CA GLN A 13 2.75 -28.90 -25.87
C GLN A 13 2.77 -27.80 -26.92
N LEU A 14 3.59 -26.78 -26.70
CA LEU A 14 3.80 -25.71 -27.67
C LEU A 14 4.97 -26.11 -28.59
N LYS A 15 4.74 -26.09 -29.91
CA LYS A 15 5.77 -26.36 -30.92
C LYS A 15 6.66 -25.12 -31.04
N ALA A 16 7.96 -25.28 -30.82
CA ALA A 16 8.93 -24.22 -31.03
C ALA A 16 9.23 -24.06 -32.53
N GLU A 17 9.26 -22.81 -33.01
CA GLU A 17 9.78 -22.44 -34.33
C GLU A 17 11.30 -22.69 -34.39
N PRO A 18 11.86 -23.12 -35.53
CA PRO A 18 13.19 -23.69 -35.57
C PRO A 18 14.22 -22.66 -36.03
N GLU A 19 14.89 -21.96 -35.12
CA GLU A 19 16.21 -21.40 -35.42
C GLU A 19 17.19 -21.55 -34.26
N SER A 20 18.32 -22.17 -34.60
CA SER A 20 19.58 -22.26 -33.85
C SER A 20 19.69 -23.23 -32.66
N SER A 21 20.41 -24.32 -32.96
CA SER A 21 21.34 -25.08 -32.11
C SER A 21 20.83 -25.78 -30.83
N ALA A 22 20.81 -27.12 -30.95
CA ALA A 22 21.33 -28.10 -29.99
C ALA A 22 20.72 -28.24 -28.59
N ASP A 23 19.54 -27.69 -28.32
CA ASP A 23 18.81 -28.01 -27.09
C ASP A 23 17.32 -28.28 -27.37
N LEU A 24 16.94 -29.56 -27.37
CA LEU A 24 15.56 -30.04 -27.53
C LEU A 24 14.76 -29.76 -26.25
N VAL A 25 14.51 -28.48 -25.99
CA VAL A 25 13.72 -28.03 -24.84
C VAL A 25 12.24 -28.06 -25.20
N LYS A 26 11.49 -28.98 -24.59
CA LYS A 26 10.03 -29.03 -24.75
C LYS A 26 9.39 -28.05 -23.77
N THR A 27 8.72 -27.03 -24.31
CA THR A 27 7.95 -26.08 -23.51
C THR A 27 6.51 -26.54 -23.40
N LEU A 28 6.06 -26.80 -22.18
CA LEU A 28 4.71 -27.28 -21.88
C LEU A 28 3.91 -26.20 -21.16
N ARG A 29 2.68 -25.97 -21.62
CA ARG A 29 1.71 -25.10 -20.97
C ARG A 29 0.76 -25.95 -20.13
N LEU A 30 0.71 -25.68 -18.84
CA LEU A 30 -0.35 -26.19 -17.96
C LEU A 30 -1.51 -25.21 -17.92
N THR A 31 -2.72 -25.73 -18.08
CA THR A 31 -3.98 -24.97 -17.95
C THR A 31 -4.90 -25.70 -16.98
N LEU A 32 -5.56 -24.95 -16.10
CA LEU A 32 -6.53 -25.49 -15.15
C LEU A 32 -7.88 -25.62 -15.84
N GLN A 33 -8.60 -26.71 -15.61
CA GLN A 33 -9.82 -27.04 -16.36
C GLN A 33 -10.98 -26.03 -16.16
N ASN A 34 -10.89 -25.16 -15.15
CA ASN A 34 -11.91 -24.14 -14.84
C ASN A 34 -11.86 -22.90 -15.74
N ASP A 35 -10.83 -22.73 -16.59
CA ASP A 35 -10.69 -21.54 -17.46
C ASP A 35 -11.41 -21.66 -18.81
N LEU A 36 -12.06 -22.79 -19.12
CA LEU A 36 -12.65 -23.05 -20.45
C LEU A 36 -14.18 -23.05 -20.50
N ALA A 37 -14.87 -22.70 -19.42
CA ALA A 37 -16.33 -22.64 -19.43
C ALA A 37 -16.81 -21.40 -18.70
N THR A 38 -16.98 -20.29 -19.41
CA THR A 38 -18.11 -19.36 -19.30
C THR A 38 -17.87 -18.21 -20.29
N GLU A 39 -18.53 -18.27 -21.45
CA GLU A 39 -18.87 -17.06 -22.18
C GLU A 39 -19.92 -16.30 -21.36
N ARG A 40 -19.54 -15.16 -20.76
CA ARG A 40 -20.44 -14.02 -20.55
C ARG A 40 -19.63 -12.71 -20.50
N PRO A 41 -20.13 -11.63 -21.11
CA PRO A 41 -19.48 -10.32 -21.13
C PRO A 41 -19.73 -9.57 -19.82
N ASP A 42 -18.82 -8.64 -19.52
CA ASP A 42 -18.82 -7.65 -18.45
C ASP A 42 -18.33 -8.09 -17.07
N CYS A 43 -17.03 -7.87 -16.80
CA CYS A 43 -16.52 -7.32 -15.54
C CYS A 43 -15.08 -6.81 -15.70
N LEU A 44 -14.82 -5.65 -15.11
CA LEU A 44 -13.64 -4.80 -15.28
C LEU A 44 -12.34 -5.43 -14.74
N LYS A 45 -11.31 -5.47 -15.62
CA LYS A 45 -9.86 -5.55 -15.35
C LYS A 45 -9.41 -6.30 -14.08
N GLN A 46 -9.51 -7.63 -14.08
CA GLN A 46 -8.60 -8.49 -13.30
C GLN A 46 -7.36 -8.82 -14.14
N LYS A 47 -6.17 -8.51 -13.61
CA LYS A 47 -4.89 -8.94 -14.21
C LYS A 47 -4.80 -10.48 -14.11
N PRO A 48 -4.49 -11.21 -15.19
CA PRO A 48 -4.39 -12.65 -15.13
C PRO A 48 -3.19 -13.04 -14.25
N VAL A 49 -3.48 -13.84 -13.22
CA VAL A 49 -2.49 -14.43 -12.32
C VAL A 49 -1.62 -15.41 -13.11
N GLY A 50 -0.30 -15.22 -13.03
CA GLY A 50 0.73 -16.23 -13.20
C GLY A 50 0.69 -17.09 -14.48
N ARG A 51 1.47 -16.69 -15.49
CA ARG A 51 1.87 -17.61 -16.57
C ARG A 51 2.89 -18.60 -16.00
N ALA A 52 2.52 -19.86 -15.81
CA ALA A 52 3.42 -20.92 -15.40
C ALA A 52 3.84 -21.77 -16.61
N PHE A 53 5.14 -21.77 -16.92
CA PHE A 53 5.73 -22.63 -17.94
C PHE A 53 6.62 -23.66 -17.26
N ALA A 54 6.50 -24.92 -17.67
CA ALA A 54 7.41 -25.97 -17.23
C ALA A 54 8.38 -26.29 -18.37
N VAL A 55 9.67 -26.18 -18.08
CA VAL A 55 10.75 -26.53 -18.99
C VAL A 55 11.19 -27.94 -18.65
N ILE A 56 10.96 -28.89 -19.56
CA ILE A 56 11.42 -30.28 -19.38
C ILE A 56 12.58 -30.50 -20.35
N SER A 57 13.78 -30.67 -19.81
CA SER A 57 14.97 -31.04 -20.57
C SER A 57 15.00 -32.56 -20.76
N SER A 58 15.04 -33.00 -22.02
CA SER A 58 15.08 -34.42 -22.38
C SER A 58 16.52 -34.97 -22.45
N ARG A 59 17.24 -34.95 -21.32
CA ARG A 59 18.51 -35.68 -21.17
C ARG A 59 18.30 -36.91 -20.27
N PRO A 60 18.73 -38.13 -20.67
CA PRO A 60 18.60 -39.31 -19.82
C PRO A 60 19.49 -39.21 -18.58
N PRO A 61 19.12 -39.85 -17.44
CA PRO A 61 19.78 -39.63 -16.16
C PRO A 61 21.08 -40.42 -16.10
N SER A 62 22.17 -39.84 -16.60
CA SER A 62 23.51 -40.33 -16.30
C SER A 62 23.98 -39.76 -14.97
N ARG A 63 23.97 -40.63 -13.95
CA ARG A 63 24.78 -40.54 -12.73
C ARG A 63 24.42 -39.41 -11.75
N SER A 64 23.67 -39.81 -10.75
CA SER A 64 23.58 -39.27 -9.38
C SER A 64 24.58 -38.14 -9.06
N GLN A 65 24.12 -36.89 -9.18
CA GLN A 65 24.55 -35.84 -8.27
C GLN A 65 23.44 -35.69 -7.24
N SER A 66 23.60 -36.40 -6.12
CA SER A 66 22.97 -36.00 -4.87
C SER A 66 23.33 -34.54 -4.65
N LEU A 67 22.33 -33.66 -4.69
CA LEU A 67 22.47 -32.30 -4.19
C LEU A 67 22.52 -32.37 -2.65
N ASP A 68 23.56 -33.01 -2.12
CA ASP A 68 24.02 -32.67 -0.79
C ASP A 68 24.43 -31.21 -0.87
N SER A 69 23.78 -30.43 -0.01
CA SER A 69 23.88 -28.99 0.02
C SER A 69 25.33 -28.59 0.28
N GLU A 70 26.07 -28.23 -0.76
CA GLU A 70 27.32 -27.51 -0.59
C GLU A 70 26.97 -26.17 0.04
N LEU A 71 27.21 -26.08 1.34
CA LEU A 71 26.98 -24.91 2.16
C LEU A 71 27.97 -23.83 1.70
N VAL A 72 27.63 -23.09 0.65
CA VAL A 72 28.34 -21.88 0.25
C VAL A 72 28.09 -20.87 1.36
N LYS A 73 28.99 -20.86 2.36
CA LYS A 73 29.00 -19.87 3.44
C LYS A 73 29.18 -18.50 2.81
N SER A 74 28.09 -17.77 2.64
CA SER A 74 28.07 -16.35 2.33
C SER A 74 28.87 -15.63 3.43
N ALA A 75 29.96 -14.98 3.03
CA ALA A 75 30.85 -14.25 3.94
C ALA A 75 30.17 -13.04 4.64
N ASN A 76 28.92 -12.73 4.26
CA ASN A 76 28.19 -11.53 4.68
C ASN A 76 27.11 -11.78 5.74
N GLY A 77 26.92 -13.01 6.24
CA GLY A 77 25.91 -13.29 7.28
C GLY A 77 24.45 -13.29 6.79
N ASP A 78 24.22 -13.13 5.49
CA ASP A 78 22.89 -13.11 4.86
C ASP A 78 22.12 -14.43 5.08
N GLU A 79 22.82 -15.54 5.26
CA GLU A 79 22.23 -16.84 5.60
C GLU A 79 21.51 -16.85 6.95
N GLU A 80 22.05 -16.18 7.96
CA GLU A 80 21.41 -16.11 9.28
C GLU A 80 20.16 -15.24 9.22
N ILE A 81 20.21 -14.14 8.46
CA ILE A 81 19.07 -13.28 8.21
C ILE A 81 17.94 -14.05 7.51
N ILE A 82 18.28 -14.82 6.48
CA ILE A 82 17.30 -15.65 5.75
C ILE A 82 16.73 -16.74 6.65
N LYS A 83 17.54 -17.41 7.47
CA LYS A 83 17.07 -18.43 8.44
C LYS A 83 16.14 -17.82 9.49
N VAL A 84 16.49 -16.66 10.07
CA VAL A 84 15.66 -15.96 11.05
C VAL A 84 14.34 -15.51 10.43
N TYR A 85 14.38 -14.96 9.22
CA TYR A 85 13.16 -14.54 8.51
C TYR A 85 12.25 -15.71 8.18
N LEU A 86 12.79 -16.83 7.69
CA LEU A 86 12.02 -18.03 7.39
C LEU A 86 11.44 -18.68 8.65
N LYS A 87 12.19 -18.68 9.76
CA LYS A 87 11.72 -19.16 11.06
C LYS A 87 10.60 -18.28 11.62
N ALA A 88 10.77 -16.96 11.59
CA ALA A 88 9.73 -16.01 12.00
C ALA A 88 8.50 -16.12 11.10
N LYS A 89 8.67 -16.36 9.80
CA LYS A 89 7.56 -16.59 8.86
C LYS A 89 6.82 -17.89 9.13
N ALA A 90 7.53 -18.97 9.46
CA ALA A 90 6.91 -20.25 9.85
C ALA A 90 6.14 -20.13 11.18
N GLU A 91 6.71 -19.45 12.16
CA GLU A 91 6.07 -19.20 13.45
C GLU A 91 4.84 -18.29 13.31
N ASN A 92 4.92 -17.23 12.51
CA ASN A 92 3.79 -16.35 12.21
C ASN A 92 2.69 -17.08 11.44
N LYS A 93 3.05 -18.00 10.54
CA LYS A 93 2.08 -18.87 9.85
C LYS A 93 1.34 -19.76 10.86
N MET A 94 2.05 -20.35 11.82
CA MET A 94 1.44 -21.19 12.87
C MET A 94 0.51 -20.38 13.78
N LYS A 95 0.89 -19.15 14.16
CA LYS A 95 0.03 -18.21 14.91
C LYS A 95 -1.20 -17.81 14.12
N HIS A 96 -1.04 -17.51 12.83
CA HIS A 96 -2.15 -17.20 11.94
C HIS A 96 -3.12 -18.39 11.80
N ASP A 97 -2.61 -19.60 11.59
CA ASP A 97 -3.43 -20.81 11.47
C ASP A 97 -4.16 -21.14 12.78
N TRP A 98 -3.53 -20.90 13.94
CA TRP A 98 -4.20 -21.00 15.24
C TRP A 98 -5.32 -19.97 15.39
N ASN A 99 -5.07 -18.70 15.09
CA ASN A 99 -6.09 -17.65 15.18
C ASN A 99 -7.27 -17.92 14.23
N VAL A 100 -7.01 -18.43 13.02
CA VAL A 100 -8.04 -18.82 12.06
C VAL A 100 -8.87 -20.00 12.59
N THR A 101 -8.24 -21.01 13.20
CA THR A 101 -8.98 -22.15 13.77
C THR A 101 -9.81 -21.74 14.98
N GLN A 102 -9.29 -20.85 15.85
CA GLN A 102 -10.02 -20.29 16.97
C GLN A 102 -11.24 -19.47 16.50
N LEU A 103 -11.05 -18.53 15.57
CA LEU A 103 -12.15 -17.75 14.97
C LEU A 103 -13.20 -18.65 14.33
N ARG A 104 -12.78 -19.74 13.66
CA ARG A 104 -13.71 -20.71 13.08
C ARG A 104 -14.53 -21.44 14.14
N ASN A 105 -13.94 -21.71 15.31
CA ASN A 105 -14.66 -22.31 16.44
C ASN A 105 -15.61 -21.31 17.10
N GLU A 106 -15.21 -20.05 17.27
CA GLU A 106 -16.07 -18.98 17.79
C GLU A 106 -17.26 -18.71 16.87
N VAL A 107 -17.04 -18.62 15.55
CA VAL A 107 -18.11 -18.49 14.55
C VAL A 107 -19.05 -19.70 14.58
N ARG A 108 -18.51 -20.91 14.77
CA ARG A 108 -19.34 -22.11 14.97
C ARG A 108 -20.20 -22.00 16.22
N HIS A 109 -19.65 -21.51 17.32
CA HIS A 109 -20.38 -21.34 18.57
C HIS A 109 -21.50 -20.29 18.44
N ILE A 110 -21.22 -19.18 17.76
CA ILE A 110 -22.22 -18.15 17.43
C ILE A 110 -23.30 -18.74 16.51
N GLN A 111 -22.92 -19.53 15.51
CA GLN A 111 -23.88 -20.23 14.64
C GLN A 111 -24.71 -21.26 15.40
N GLU A 112 -24.13 -22.03 16.32
CA GLU A 112 -24.78 -23.01 17.18
C GLU A 112 -25.83 -22.34 18.07
N VAL A 113 -25.51 -21.21 18.71
CA VAL A 113 -26.46 -20.40 19.50
C VAL A 113 -27.56 -19.80 18.61
N ASN A 114 -27.25 -19.51 17.35
CA ASN A 114 -28.21 -19.00 16.37
C ASN A 114 -29.04 -20.09 15.68
N THR A 115 -28.79 -21.38 15.97
CA THR A 115 -29.60 -22.47 15.42
C THR A 115 -31.04 -22.42 15.95
N PRO A 116 -32.03 -22.89 15.16
CA PRO A 116 -33.42 -22.93 15.58
C PRO A 116 -33.63 -23.71 16.89
N TRP A 117 -32.81 -24.73 17.16
CA TRP A 117 -32.91 -25.54 18.38
C TRP A 117 -32.45 -24.78 19.62
N ALA A 118 -31.32 -24.06 19.57
CA ALA A 118 -30.86 -23.22 20.68
C ALA A 118 -31.84 -22.07 20.97
N ARG A 119 -32.38 -21.43 19.92
CA ARG A 119 -33.44 -20.42 20.04
C ARG A 119 -34.71 -20.98 20.67
N THR A 120 -35.14 -22.17 20.25
CA THR A 120 -36.32 -22.84 20.80
C THR A 120 -36.12 -23.23 22.27
N SER A 121 -34.93 -23.73 22.63
CA SER A 121 -34.58 -24.07 24.01
C SER A 121 -34.51 -22.83 24.91
N LEU A 122 -33.95 -21.71 24.43
CA LEU A 122 -33.97 -20.43 25.14
C LEU A 122 -35.38 -19.85 25.28
N CYS A 123 -36.23 -19.96 24.25
CA CYS A 123 -37.64 -19.59 24.35
C CYS A 123 -38.38 -20.43 25.39
N LYS A 124 -38.15 -21.76 25.42
CA LYS A 124 -38.71 -22.66 26.43
C LYS A 124 -38.26 -22.31 27.84
N LEU A 125 -36.97 -22.03 28.03
CA LEU A 125 -36.42 -21.60 29.32
C LEU A 125 -37.01 -20.25 29.75
N ARG A 126 -37.13 -19.30 28.83
CA ARG A 126 -37.76 -18.00 29.08
C ARG A 126 -39.23 -18.14 29.47
N GLU A 127 -39.98 -19.02 28.81
CA GLU A 127 -41.36 -19.34 29.20
C GLU A 127 -41.43 -20.04 30.56
N GLU A 128 -40.49 -20.94 30.87
CA GLU A 128 -40.44 -21.62 32.17
C GLU A 128 -40.17 -20.63 33.31
N ILE A 129 -39.25 -19.69 33.11
CA ILE A 129 -38.98 -18.57 34.04
C ILE A 129 -40.21 -17.66 34.16
N SER A 130 -40.93 -17.39 33.07
CA SER A 130 -42.14 -16.56 33.13
C SER A 130 -43.24 -17.25 33.94
N ARG A 131 -43.42 -18.57 33.74
CA ARG A 131 -44.38 -19.38 34.51
C ARG A 131 -43.99 -19.49 35.98
N THR A 132 -42.70 -19.54 36.33
CA THR A 132 -42.30 -19.55 37.74
C THR A 132 -42.51 -18.18 38.38
N ILE A 133 -42.23 -17.09 37.68
CA ILE A 133 -42.50 -15.72 38.16
C ILE A 133 -44.01 -15.51 38.35
N GLU A 134 -44.85 -15.90 37.37
CA GLU A 134 -46.31 -15.80 37.46
C GLU A 134 -46.86 -16.65 38.61
N LYS A 135 -46.41 -17.90 38.77
CA LYS A 135 -46.80 -18.73 39.92
C LYS A 135 -46.36 -18.14 41.25
N THR A 136 -45.16 -17.52 41.30
CA THR A 136 -44.65 -16.86 42.51
C THR A 136 -45.48 -15.60 42.83
N ALA A 137 -45.90 -14.86 41.80
CA ALA A 137 -46.77 -13.70 41.92
C ALA A 137 -48.21 -14.09 42.32
N GLU A 138 -48.74 -15.20 41.81
CA GLU A 138 -50.04 -15.75 42.22
C GLU A 138 -50.01 -16.29 43.66
N THR A 139 -48.91 -16.92 44.09
CA THR A 139 -48.73 -17.29 45.50
C THR A 139 -48.56 -16.07 46.40
N ALA A 140 -47.97 -14.97 45.91
CA ALA A 140 -47.85 -13.71 46.64
C ALA A 140 -49.19 -12.96 46.74
N LEU A 141 -50.01 -12.94 45.67
CA LEU A 141 -51.36 -12.34 45.69
C LEU A 141 -52.37 -13.18 46.49
N GLY A 142 -52.15 -14.49 46.65
CA GLY A 142 -52.94 -15.35 47.55
C GLY A 142 -52.58 -15.23 49.03
N GLN A 143 -51.51 -14.51 49.38
CA GLN A 143 -51.05 -14.28 50.74
C GLN A 143 -51.18 -12.82 51.21
N GLU A 144 -51.74 -11.92 50.40
CA GLU A 144 -52.21 -10.59 50.88
C GLU A 144 -53.58 -10.68 51.59
N ALA A 145 -53.64 -11.56 52.59
CA ALA A 145 -54.64 -11.53 53.66
C ALA A 145 -54.09 -12.29 54.88
N LYS A 146 -52.90 -11.91 55.34
CA LYS A 146 -52.44 -12.09 56.73
C LYS A 146 -51.08 -11.42 56.94
N ASP A 147 -51.14 -10.26 57.60
CA ASP A 147 -50.14 -9.58 58.43
C ASP A 147 -48.68 -9.45 57.95
N PRO A 148 -48.14 -8.23 58.08
CA PRO A 148 -46.86 -8.07 58.72
C PRO A 148 -47.00 -7.26 60.01
N VAL A 149 -46.60 -7.93 61.08
CA VAL A 149 -46.22 -7.39 62.38
C VAL A 149 -45.18 -6.27 62.18
N GLU A 150 -45.62 -5.03 62.25
CA GLU A 150 -44.74 -3.88 62.37
C GLU A 150 -44.59 -3.51 63.85
N ARG A 151 -43.39 -3.76 64.38
CA ARG A 151 -42.97 -3.31 65.71
C ARG A 151 -42.94 -1.79 65.74
N ARG A 152 -43.98 -1.19 66.31
CA ARG A 152 -43.88 0.17 66.85
C ARG A 152 -43.52 0.09 68.33
N ASN A 153 -42.24 0.33 68.60
CA ASN A 153 -41.77 0.75 69.91
C ASN A 153 -42.52 2.03 70.32
N GLY A 154 -43.51 1.86 71.20
CA GLY A 154 -44.29 2.93 71.79
C GLY A 154 -44.36 2.68 73.29
N LEU A 155 -43.48 3.35 74.01
CA LEU A 155 -43.47 3.47 75.46
C LEU A 155 -44.85 4.03 75.90
N GLN A 156 -45.78 3.16 76.29
CA GLN A 156 -46.94 3.55 77.09
C GLN A 156 -46.81 2.89 78.45
N HIS A 157 -46.30 3.65 79.40
CA HIS A 157 -46.45 3.38 80.82
C HIS A 157 -47.95 3.32 81.13
N HIS A 158 -48.50 2.11 81.25
CA HIS A 158 -49.79 1.90 81.90
C HIS A 158 -49.54 1.95 83.42
N VAL A 159 -49.68 3.13 84.01
CA VAL A 159 -49.72 3.31 85.47
C VAL A 159 -51.04 2.70 85.95
N SER A 160 -50.98 1.45 86.39
CA SER A 160 -52.09 0.79 87.05
C SER A 160 -52.38 1.50 88.37
N SER A 161 -53.52 2.17 88.38
CA SER A 161 -54.24 2.71 89.54
C SER A 161 -54.16 1.78 90.75
N TRP A 162 -53.39 2.18 91.76
CA TRP A 162 -53.52 1.64 93.11
C TRP A 162 -54.72 2.32 93.77
N ASN A 163 -55.91 1.75 93.59
CA ASN A 163 -57.04 2.07 94.46
C ASN A 163 -56.82 1.37 95.80
N ARG A 164 -56.31 2.14 96.74
CA ARG A 164 -56.29 1.86 98.17
C ARG A 164 -57.59 2.39 98.76
N GLU A 165 -58.60 1.54 98.82
CA GLU A 165 -59.75 1.73 99.69
C GLU A 165 -59.81 0.54 100.65
N ALA A 166 -59.16 0.73 101.79
CA ALA A 166 -59.43 -0.05 102.98
C ALA A 166 -60.57 0.64 103.72
N SER A 167 -61.79 0.17 103.50
CA SER A 167 -62.91 0.44 104.40
C SER A 167 -62.95 -0.69 105.42
N THR A 168 -62.45 -0.37 106.61
CA THR A 168 -62.63 -1.09 107.85
C THR A 168 -64.01 -0.75 108.42
N GLU A 169 -64.93 -1.71 108.37
CA GLU A 169 -66.08 -1.88 109.26
C GLU A 169 -66.12 -3.41 109.49
N ALA A 170 -65.58 -3.99 110.57
CA ALA A 170 -65.88 -3.81 111.99
C ALA A 170 -67.38 -4.01 112.29
N GLU A 171 -67.83 -5.25 112.24
CA GLU A 171 -69.03 -5.70 112.96
C GLU A 171 -68.75 -7.05 113.63
N GLU A 172 -68.11 -6.90 114.78
CA GLU A 172 -68.42 -7.48 116.09
C GLU A 172 -69.22 -8.81 116.22
N VAL A 173 -68.61 -9.68 117.04
CA VAL A 173 -69.19 -10.68 117.95
C VAL A 173 -69.66 -12.02 117.33
N GLN A 174 -68.81 -13.05 117.43
CA GLN A 174 -68.98 -14.02 118.51
C GLN A 174 -67.70 -14.83 118.77
N GLU A 175 -67.28 -14.74 120.02
CA GLU A 175 -66.08 -15.25 120.68
C GLU A 175 -65.85 -16.76 120.50
N PHE A 176 -64.88 -17.10 119.65
CA PHE A 176 -64.03 -18.30 119.77
C PHE A 176 -62.59 -17.89 119.40
N PRO A 177 -61.68 -17.67 120.36
CA PRO A 177 -60.37 -17.04 120.14
C PRO A 177 -59.40 -17.86 119.27
N GLY A 178 -59.78 -19.09 118.91
CA GLY A 178 -59.02 -19.96 118.01
C GLY A 178 -59.35 -19.82 116.52
N ARG A 179 -60.49 -19.22 116.11
CA ARG A 179 -60.90 -19.22 114.69
C ARG A 179 -60.38 -18.02 113.90
N GLU A 180 -60.40 -16.81 114.48
CA GLU A 180 -59.92 -15.59 113.82
C GLU A 180 -58.40 -15.57 113.61
N THR A 181 -57.65 -16.04 114.61
CA THR A 181 -56.19 -16.19 114.53
C THR A 181 -55.80 -17.20 113.44
N GLU A 182 -56.58 -18.28 113.27
CA GLU A 182 -56.41 -19.24 112.19
C GLU A 182 -56.71 -18.61 110.82
N THR A 183 -57.78 -17.80 110.70
CA THR A 183 -58.10 -17.08 109.44
C THR A 183 -57.03 -16.06 109.05
N LEU A 184 -56.46 -15.32 110.01
CA LEU A 184 -55.36 -14.39 109.76
C LEU A 184 -54.07 -15.12 109.36
N ARG A 185 -53.81 -16.27 109.97
CA ARG A 185 -52.67 -17.13 109.64
C ARG A 185 -52.81 -17.72 108.24
N GLU A 186 -54.01 -18.17 107.87
CA GLU A 186 -54.29 -18.67 106.52
C GLU A 186 -54.23 -17.58 105.46
N THR A 187 -54.74 -16.38 105.73
CA THR A 187 -54.65 -15.25 104.80
C THR A 187 -53.21 -14.81 104.60
N THR A 188 -52.40 -14.76 105.66
CA THR A 188 -50.94 -14.48 105.58
C THR A 188 -50.21 -15.54 104.76
N LYS A 189 -50.50 -16.84 104.99
CA LYS A 189 -49.95 -17.94 104.18
C LYS A 189 -50.33 -17.84 102.70
N LYS A 190 -51.61 -17.52 102.41
CA LYS A 190 -52.11 -17.31 101.04
C LYS A 190 -51.43 -16.10 100.38
N LEU A 191 -51.22 -15.00 101.10
CA LEU A 191 -50.54 -13.81 100.59
C LEU A 191 -49.06 -14.08 100.27
N LEU A 192 -48.36 -14.77 101.19
CA LEU A 192 -46.98 -15.19 100.98
C LEU A 192 -46.84 -16.13 99.77
N ALA A 193 -47.76 -17.11 99.62
CA ALA A 193 -47.79 -17.98 98.46
C ALA A 193 -48.03 -17.18 97.15
N LYS A 194 -48.97 -16.23 97.15
CA LYS A 194 -49.21 -15.34 96.00
C LYS A 194 -47.99 -14.50 95.64
N LEU A 195 -47.29 -13.94 96.61
CA LEU A 195 -46.08 -13.16 96.40
C LEU A 195 -44.94 -14.03 95.87
N GLN A 196 -44.77 -15.23 96.46
CA GLN A 196 -43.79 -16.20 95.99
C GLN A 196 -44.08 -16.68 94.56
N ASP A 197 -45.34 -16.86 94.20
CA ASP A 197 -45.74 -17.20 92.82
C ASP A 197 -45.53 -16.03 91.85
N ALA A 198 -45.83 -14.79 92.26
CA ALA A 198 -45.58 -13.60 91.45
C ALA A 198 -44.07 -13.40 91.20
N GLU A 199 -43.24 -13.56 92.23
CA GLU A 199 -41.78 -13.51 92.12
C GLU A 199 -41.25 -14.59 91.17
N LYS A 200 -41.75 -15.84 91.28
CA LYS A 200 -41.41 -16.91 90.33
C LYS A 200 -41.81 -16.59 88.90
N ARG A 201 -43.00 -16.03 88.68
CA ARG A 201 -43.45 -15.61 87.34
C ARG A 201 -42.55 -14.51 86.79
N HIS A 202 -42.24 -13.48 87.57
CA HIS A 202 -41.34 -12.40 87.14
C HIS A 202 -39.93 -12.91 86.82
N GLN A 203 -39.40 -13.86 87.59
CA GLN A 203 -38.12 -14.50 87.29
C GLN A 203 -38.18 -15.32 86.00
N SER A 204 -39.30 -16.02 85.75
CA SER A 204 -39.53 -16.74 84.50
C SER A 204 -39.62 -15.78 83.31
N ASP A 205 -40.38 -14.69 83.42
CA ASP A 205 -40.53 -13.70 82.36
C ASP A 205 -39.21 -12.99 82.06
N ARG A 206 -38.44 -12.65 83.10
CA ARG A 206 -37.09 -12.08 82.93
C ARG A 206 -36.18 -13.01 82.13
N ARG A 207 -36.17 -14.31 82.46
CA ARG A 207 -35.39 -15.31 81.71
C ARG A 207 -35.87 -15.44 80.27
N ALA A 208 -37.18 -15.47 80.03
CA ALA A 208 -37.74 -15.49 78.68
C ALA A 208 -37.36 -14.23 77.86
N PHE A 209 -37.36 -13.05 78.49
CA PHE A 209 -36.88 -11.82 77.86
C PHE A 209 -35.37 -11.86 77.59
N GLU A 210 -34.57 -12.37 78.51
CA GLU A 210 -33.12 -12.55 78.31
C GLU A 210 -32.82 -13.51 77.15
N ASP A 211 -33.56 -14.62 77.04
CA ASP A 211 -33.42 -15.58 75.94
C ASP A 211 -33.81 -14.94 74.59
N THR A 212 -34.92 -14.21 74.54
CA THR A 212 -35.36 -13.52 73.31
C THR A 212 -34.41 -12.38 72.90
N LEU A 213 -33.90 -11.59 73.85
CA LEU A 213 -32.85 -10.59 73.59
C LEU A 213 -31.56 -11.27 73.09
N GLY A 214 -31.19 -12.41 73.67
CA GLY A 214 -30.06 -13.22 73.23
C GLY A 214 -30.21 -13.72 71.79
N HIS A 215 -31.42 -14.13 71.41
CA HIS A 215 -31.73 -14.51 70.02
C HIS A 215 -31.62 -13.35 69.06
N TYR A 216 -32.27 -12.21 69.33
CA TYR A 216 -32.17 -11.04 68.44
C TYR A 216 -30.73 -10.51 68.32
N ARG A 217 -29.94 -10.57 69.40
CA ARG A 217 -28.53 -10.18 69.34
C ARG A 217 -27.74 -11.09 68.37
N LYS A 218 -27.93 -12.41 68.45
CA LYS A 218 -27.27 -13.36 67.54
C LYS A 218 -27.68 -13.12 66.09
N GLU A 219 -28.97 -12.89 65.83
CA GLU A 219 -29.48 -12.63 64.49
C GLU A 219 -28.90 -11.34 63.89
N VAL A 220 -28.78 -10.26 64.69
CA VAL A 220 -28.13 -9.02 64.26
C VAL A 220 -26.63 -9.24 64.01
N GLU A 221 -25.94 -10.00 64.85
CA GLU A 221 -24.53 -10.33 64.63
C GLU A 221 -24.32 -11.15 63.35
N GLU A 222 -25.18 -12.14 63.09
CA GLU A 222 -25.16 -12.95 61.86
C GLU A 222 -25.45 -12.09 60.62
N SER A 223 -26.45 -11.22 60.69
CA SER A 223 -26.77 -10.25 59.64
C SER A 223 -25.59 -9.30 59.38
N ASN A 224 -24.95 -8.77 60.42
CA ASN A 224 -23.77 -7.90 60.30
C ASN A 224 -22.57 -8.64 59.68
N ARG A 225 -22.34 -9.91 60.03
CA ARG A 225 -21.28 -10.73 59.41
C ARG A 225 -21.57 -10.94 57.92
N ALA A 226 -22.82 -11.21 57.56
CA ALA A 226 -23.23 -11.35 56.16
C ALA A 226 -23.07 -10.03 55.39
N LEU A 227 -23.46 -8.90 55.99
CA LEU A 227 -23.28 -7.57 55.42
C LEU A 227 -21.80 -7.27 55.17
N LYS A 228 -20.93 -7.48 56.17
CA LYS A 228 -19.48 -7.23 56.04
C LYS A 228 -18.86 -8.06 54.92
N LYS A 229 -19.25 -9.33 54.80
CA LYS A 229 -18.80 -10.18 53.69
C LYS A 229 -19.27 -9.63 52.33
N ALA A 230 -20.52 -9.17 52.24
CA ALA A 230 -21.04 -8.56 51.02
C ALA A 230 -20.31 -7.25 50.68
N GLU A 231 -19.95 -6.44 51.68
CA GLU A 231 -19.14 -5.22 51.51
C GLU A 231 -17.74 -5.55 50.98
N ASP A 232 -17.05 -6.54 51.57
CA ASP A 232 -15.74 -7.01 51.09
C ASP A 232 -15.82 -7.52 49.65
N ASP A 233 -16.85 -8.31 49.31
CA ASP A 233 -17.09 -8.81 47.95
C ASP A 233 -17.33 -7.68 46.95
N VAL A 234 -18.05 -6.62 47.35
CA VAL A 234 -18.27 -5.42 46.53
C VAL A 234 -16.97 -4.65 46.35
N ALA A 235 -16.15 -4.49 47.40
CA ALA A 235 -14.87 -3.81 47.32
C ALA A 235 -13.91 -4.50 46.33
N VAL A 236 -13.84 -5.84 46.36
CA VAL A 236 -13.04 -6.62 45.39
C VAL A 236 -13.55 -6.43 43.96
N LYS A 237 -14.88 -6.45 43.76
CA LYS A 237 -15.47 -6.19 42.43
C LYS A 237 -15.20 -4.77 41.94
N GLN A 238 -15.22 -3.79 42.83
CA GLN A 238 -14.92 -2.40 42.52
C GLN A 238 -13.46 -2.24 42.06
N MET A 239 -12.50 -2.82 42.77
CA MET A 239 -11.10 -2.83 42.33
C MET A 239 -10.92 -3.47 40.95
N LYS A 240 -11.59 -4.59 40.68
CA LYS A 240 -11.55 -5.24 39.36
C LYS A 240 -12.16 -4.36 38.26
N MET A 241 -13.24 -3.64 38.56
CA MET A 241 -13.86 -2.70 37.63
C MET A 241 -12.92 -1.54 37.30
N GLU A 242 -12.24 -0.99 38.31
CA GLU A 242 -11.24 0.08 38.13
C GLU A 242 -10.05 -0.37 37.31
N GLU A 243 -9.52 -1.58 37.54
CA GLU A 243 -8.44 -2.13 36.73
C GLU A 243 -8.87 -2.32 35.27
N MET A 244 -10.07 -2.84 35.04
CA MET A 244 -10.64 -2.98 33.70
C MET A 244 -10.79 -1.61 33.02
N GLN A 245 -11.32 -0.62 33.72
CA GLN A 245 -11.46 0.74 33.20
C GLN A 245 -10.10 1.37 32.87
N ARG A 246 -9.09 1.14 33.72
CA ARG A 246 -7.71 1.60 33.46
C ARG A 246 -7.14 0.95 32.20
N LEU A 247 -7.32 -0.36 32.02
CA LEU A 247 -6.84 -1.08 30.84
C LEU A 247 -7.56 -0.62 29.57
N MET A 248 -8.89 -0.51 29.61
CA MET A 248 -9.69 0.00 28.49
C MET A 248 -9.26 1.42 28.11
N GLY A 249 -9.08 2.31 29.10
CA GLY A 249 -8.59 3.67 28.85
C GLY A 249 -7.17 3.72 28.28
N GLY A 250 -6.31 2.76 28.63
CA GLY A 250 -5.00 2.57 28.00
C GLY A 250 -5.14 2.19 26.53
N MET A 251 -5.94 1.17 26.23
CA MET A 251 -6.21 0.71 24.87
C MET A 251 -6.86 1.79 24.00
N GLU A 252 -7.77 2.60 24.53
CA GLU A 252 -8.37 3.74 23.81
C GLU A 252 -7.36 4.84 23.48
N LYS A 253 -6.39 5.11 24.36
CA LYS A 253 -5.31 6.06 24.10
C LYS A 253 -4.37 5.52 23.02
N GLU A 254 -4.00 4.25 23.12
CA GLU A 254 -3.17 3.58 22.11
C GLU A 254 -3.88 3.54 20.75
N HIS A 255 -5.16 3.19 20.72
CA HIS A 255 -5.98 3.19 19.50
C HIS A 255 -6.01 4.58 18.85
N ARG A 256 -6.26 5.64 19.63
CA ARG A 256 -6.20 7.02 19.11
C ARG A 256 -4.82 7.38 18.55
N THR A 257 -3.76 7.04 19.30
CA THR A 257 -2.38 7.29 18.86
C THR A 257 -2.05 6.54 17.56
N LEU A 258 -2.54 5.31 17.42
CA LEU A 258 -2.36 4.52 16.21
C LEU A 258 -3.15 5.09 15.02
N LEU A 259 -4.37 5.59 15.24
CA LEU A 259 -5.12 6.29 14.20
C LEU A 259 -4.40 7.56 13.75
N ASP A 260 -3.91 8.38 14.70
CA ASP A 260 -3.15 9.59 14.36
C ASP A 260 -1.92 9.25 13.51
N LYS A 261 -1.13 8.25 13.93
CA LYS A 261 0.01 7.75 13.14
C LYS A 261 -0.40 7.19 11.78
N LEU A 262 -1.54 6.50 11.67
CA LEU A 262 -2.03 6.01 10.39
C LEU A 262 -2.32 7.17 9.43
N THR A 263 -2.98 8.21 9.92
CA THR A 263 -3.29 9.40 9.10
C THR A 263 -2.04 10.19 8.71
N GLU A 264 -1.04 10.27 9.58
CA GLU A 264 0.26 10.87 9.28
C GLU A 264 0.99 10.09 8.19
N ASN A 265 1.09 8.77 8.34
CA ASN A 265 1.69 7.89 7.32
C ASN A 265 0.95 7.98 5.98
N GLU A 266 -0.38 8.10 5.98
CA GLU A 266 -1.17 8.28 4.76
C GLU A 266 -0.83 9.61 4.06
N LYS A 267 -0.67 10.70 4.81
CA LYS A 267 -0.21 11.99 4.28
C LYS A 267 1.20 11.91 3.71
N GLU A 268 2.14 11.31 4.44
CA GLU A 268 3.51 11.11 3.96
C GLU A 268 3.55 10.26 2.68
N LEU A 269 2.73 9.20 2.61
CA LEU A 269 2.62 8.37 1.42
C LEU A 269 2.11 9.16 0.22
N GLU A 270 1.14 10.04 0.43
CA GLU A 270 0.61 10.91 -0.62
C GLU A 270 1.65 11.96 -1.07
N GLU A 271 2.43 12.52 -0.15
CA GLU A 271 3.57 13.37 -0.50
C GLU A 271 4.62 12.63 -1.34
N VAL A 272 4.95 11.39 -0.99
CA VAL A 272 5.88 10.57 -1.78
C VAL A 272 5.31 10.27 -3.16
N ARG A 273 4.01 9.99 -3.28
CA ARG A 273 3.35 9.79 -4.59
C ARG A 273 3.42 11.04 -5.45
N THR A 274 3.12 12.21 -4.90
CA THR A 274 3.19 13.48 -5.65
C THR A 274 4.63 13.84 -6.04
N ARG A 275 5.62 13.61 -5.16
CA ARG A 275 7.05 13.78 -5.48
C ARG A 275 7.49 12.82 -6.60
N LYS A 276 7.06 11.56 -6.55
CA LYS A 276 7.36 10.57 -7.60
C LYS A 276 6.74 10.97 -8.95
N GLU A 277 5.53 11.50 -8.94
CA GLU A 277 4.87 11.98 -10.16
C GLU A 277 5.58 13.21 -10.73
N LYS A 278 6.02 14.16 -9.90
CA LYS A 278 6.86 15.29 -10.34
C LYS A 278 8.18 14.82 -10.94
N SER A 279 8.87 13.89 -10.26
CA SER A 279 10.12 13.32 -10.74
C SER A 279 9.96 12.59 -12.08
N ARG A 280 8.84 11.89 -12.30
CA ARG A 280 8.52 11.29 -13.61
C ARG A 280 8.36 12.33 -14.71
N LYS A 281 7.60 13.41 -14.45
CA LYS A 281 7.44 14.51 -15.41
C LYS A 281 8.77 15.21 -15.72
N GLU A 282 9.62 15.38 -14.72
CA GLU A 282 10.98 15.89 -14.90
C GLU A 282 11.83 14.93 -15.74
N GLN A 283 11.75 13.62 -15.47
CA GLN A 283 12.44 12.59 -16.26
C GLN A 283 11.98 12.58 -17.72
N ASP A 284 10.68 12.67 -17.99
CA ASP A 284 10.13 12.74 -19.35
C ASP A 284 10.64 13.99 -20.08
N ARG A 285 10.63 15.15 -19.40
CA ARG A 285 11.19 16.40 -19.94
C ARG A 285 12.69 16.29 -20.23
N CYS A 286 13.46 15.64 -19.35
CA CYS A 286 14.87 15.37 -19.58
C CYS A 286 15.08 14.48 -20.81
N ALA A 287 14.29 13.41 -20.97
CA ALA A 287 14.37 12.52 -22.12
C ALA A 287 14.01 13.24 -23.45
N GLU A 288 13.03 14.14 -23.43
CA GLU A 288 12.70 15.00 -24.58
C GLU A 288 13.88 15.91 -24.95
N LEU A 289 14.47 16.59 -23.98
CA LEU A 289 15.65 17.44 -24.19
C LEU A 289 16.85 16.64 -24.69
N GLU A 290 17.09 15.43 -24.18
CA GLU A 290 18.15 14.54 -24.68
C GLU A 290 17.94 14.15 -26.15
N LYS A 291 16.69 13.87 -26.55
CA LYS A 291 16.33 13.59 -27.95
C LYS A 291 16.59 14.82 -28.84
N GLU A 292 16.23 16.01 -28.38
CA GLU A 292 16.52 17.26 -29.10
C GLU A 292 18.03 17.49 -29.25
N VAL A 293 18.80 17.28 -28.18
CA VAL A 293 20.26 17.38 -28.21
C VAL A 293 20.86 16.37 -29.19
N ALA A 294 20.37 15.13 -29.22
CA ALA A 294 20.83 14.13 -30.19
C ALA A 294 20.51 14.56 -31.64
N SER A 295 19.32 15.08 -31.89
CA SER A 295 18.94 15.60 -33.22
C SER A 295 19.81 16.80 -33.64
N LEU A 296 20.11 17.71 -32.71
CA LEU A 296 21.02 18.84 -33.00
C LEU A 296 22.44 18.37 -33.28
N ARG A 297 22.94 17.36 -32.56
CA ARG A 297 24.25 16.75 -32.83
C ARG A 297 24.31 16.14 -34.24
N GLU A 298 23.26 15.46 -34.67
CA GLU A 298 23.16 14.91 -36.02
C GLU A 298 23.16 16.02 -37.09
N LYS A 299 22.39 17.10 -36.87
CA LYS A 299 22.37 18.27 -37.77
C LYS A 299 23.76 18.91 -37.89
N ILE A 300 24.47 19.08 -36.76
CA ILE A 300 25.84 19.59 -36.75
C ILE A 300 26.76 18.67 -37.56
N HIS A 301 26.63 17.35 -37.39
CA HIS A 301 27.44 16.38 -38.13
C HIS A 301 27.19 16.45 -39.64
N HIS A 302 25.93 16.55 -40.07
CA HIS A 302 25.60 16.68 -41.49
C HIS A 302 26.12 18.00 -42.10
N LEU A 303 26.04 19.11 -41.35
CA LEU A 303 26.61 20.39 -41.78
C LEU A 303 28.14 20.31 -41.92
N ASP A 304 28.83 19.63 -41.01
CA ASP A 304 30.29 19.43 -41.06
C ASP A 304 30.70 18.62 -42.29
N ASP A 305 29.95 17.56 -42.64
CA ASP A 305 30.19 16.78 -43.86
C ASP A 305 29.96 17.60 -45.14
N MET A 306 28.90 18.42 -45.17
CA MET A 306 28.66 19.34 -46.28
C MET A 306 29.79 20.36 -46.41
N LEU A 307 30.27 20.91 -45.29
CA LEU A 307 31.41 21.84 -45.28
C LEU A 307 32.67 21.17 -45.80
N LYS A 308 33.00 19.95 -45.34
CA LYS A 308 34.16 19.18 -45.84
C LYS A 308 34.05 18.88 -47.34
N SER A 309 32.87 18.54 -47.83
CA SER A 309 32.61 18.32 -49.26
C SER A 309 32.83 19.60 -50.08
N GLN A 310 32.29 20.73 -49.62
CA GLN A 310 32.51 22.04 -50.25
C GLN A 310 33.99 22.43 -50.24
N GLN A 311 34.69 22.27 -49.11
CA GLN A 311 36.13 22.51 -49.03
C GLN A 311 36.92 21.63 -50.00
N ARG A 312 36.54 20.36 -50.16
CA ARG A 312 37.17 19.43 -51.11
C ARG A 312 36.94 19.90 -52.56
N LYS A 313 35.72 20.36 -52.88
CA LYS A 313 35.40 20.93 -54.20
C LYS A 313 36.24 22.18 -54.49
N VAL A 314 36.36 23.09 -53.53
CA VAL A 314 37.20 24.31 -53.68
C VAL A 314 38.67 23.94 -53.88
N ARG A 315 39.20 22.98 -53.11
CA ARG A 315 40.57 22.46 -53.32
C ARG A 315 40.77 21.93 -54.74
N ASN A 316 39.84 21.13 -55.25
CA ASN A 316 39.91 20.62 -56.63
C ASN A 316 39.81 21.75 -57.67
N MET A 317 38.99 22.78 -57.43
CA MET A 317 38.90 23.95 -58.32
C MET A 317 40.21 24.74 -58.33
N ILE A 318 40.86 24.92 -57.17
CA ILE A 318 42.17 25.56 -57.07
C ILE A 318 43.21 24.76 -57.86
N GLU A 319 43.23 23.44 -57.72
CA GLU A 319 44.13 22.56 -58.46
C GLU A 319 43.90 22.64 -59.98
N GLN A 320 42.64 22.61 -60.43
CA GLN A 320 42.29 22.79 -61.84
C GLN A 320 42.75 24.15 -62.39
N LEU A 321 42.55 25.24 -61.62
CA LEU A 321 43.01 26.58 -62.00
C LEU A 321 44.54 26.67 -62.07
N GLN A 322 45.24 26.04 -61.13
CA GLN A 322 46.71 25.99 -61.15
C GLN A 322 47.23 25.22 -62.37
N ASN A 323 46.64 24.06 -62.69
CA ASN A 323 47.00 23.29 -63.88
C ASN A 323 46.74 24.08 -65.18
N ALA A 324 45.59 24.75 -65.28
CA ALA A 324 45.27 25.60 -66.43
C ALA A 324 46.24 26.78 -66.56
N ARG A 325 46.64 27.41 -65.45
CA ARG A 325 47.64 28.48 -65.43
C ARG A 325 49.00 27.99 -65.94
N MET A 326 49.47 26.83 -65.49
CA MET A 326 50.72 26.23 -65.96
C MET A 326 50.66 25.93 -67.47
N LEU A 327 49.53 25.41 -67.95
CA LEU A 327 49.34 25.15 -69.37
C LEU A 327 49.37 26.44 -70.21
N ILE A 328 48.72 27.51 -69.74
CA ILE A 328 48.76 28.82 -70.41
C ILE A 328 50.21 29.34 -70.46
N GLN A 329 50.95 29.26 -69.37
CA GLN A 329 52.36 29.68 -69.33
C GLN A 329 53.23 28.91 -70.33
N GLU A 330 53.01 27.59 -70.49
CA GLU A 330 53.71 26.79 -71.51
C GLU A 330 53.32 27.22 -72.93
N LYS A 331 52.04 27.49 -73.19
CA LYS A 331 51.60 28.00 -74.49
C LYS A 331 52.17 29.39 -74.78
N ASP A 332 52.22 30.26 -73.78
CA ASP A 332 52.83 31.58 -73.91
C ASP A 332 54.32 31.45 -74.25
N ARG A 333 55.06 30.54 -73.61
CA ARG A 333 56.46 30.28 -73.95
C ARG A 333 56.63 29.90 -75.42
N ILE A 334 55.82 28.95 -75.92
CA ILE A 334 55.86 28.54 -77.34
C ILE A 334 55.53 29.73 -78.27
N ILE A 335 54.56 30.57 -77.90
CA ILE A 335 54.22 31.77 -78.66
C ILE A 335 55.44 32.71 -78.74
N HIS A 336 56.16 32.93 -77.63
CA HIS A 336 57.36 33.75 -77.62
C HIS A 336 58.47 33.16 -78.51
N GLU A 337 58.73 31.85 -78.42
CA GLU A 337 59.72 31.17 -79.29
C GLU A 337 59.36 31.32 -80.79
N LEU A 338 58.07 31.21 -81.14
CA LEU A 338 57.59 31.46 -82.50
C LEU A 338 57.73 32.93 -82.91
N GLN A 339 57.47 33.87 -82.01
CA GLN A 339 57.65 35.31 -82.26
C GLN A 339 59.12 35.65 -82.54
N GLU A 340 60.06 35.07 -81.78
CA GLU A 340 61.50 35.21 -82.02
C GLU A 340 61.89 34.66 -83.40
N ARG A 341 61.37 33.48 -83.77
CA ARG A 341 61.62 32.89 -85.08
C ARG A 341 61.07 33.74 -86.21
N VAL A 342 59.86 34.29 -86.06
CA VAL A 342 59.27 35.21 -87.04
C VAL A 342 60.10 36.47 -87.16
N SER A 343 60.56 37.05 -86.04
CA SER A 343 61.39 38.26 -86.04
C SER A 343 62.75 38.01 -86.72
N SER A 344 63.39 36.88 -86.47
CA SER A 344 64.61 36.45 -87.15
C SER A 344 64.40 36.29 -88.67
N LEU A 345 63.33 35.62 -89.08
CA LEU A 345 62.98 35.48 -90.50
C LEU A 345 62.63 36.83 -91.15
N GLN A 346 62.00 37.74 -90.41
CA GLN A 346 61.71 39.10 -90.89
C GLN A 346 63.00 39.90 -91.10
N ALA A 347 63.96 39.81 -90.18
CA ALA A 347 65.26 40.46 -90.31
C ALA A 347 66.06 39.89 -91.49
N GLU A 348 66.09 38.56 -91.66
CA GLU A 348 66.70 37.91 -92.81
C GLU A 348 66.03 38.34 -94.13
N ASN A 349 64.69 38.38 -94.16
CA ASN A 349 63.95 38.88 -95.33
C ASN A 349 64.28 40.34 -95.64
N LEU A 350 64.42 41.19 -94.61
CA LEU A 350 64.82 42.58 -94.80
C LEU A 350 66.24 42.66 -95.35
N GLU A 351 67.19 41.91 -94.80
CA GLU A 351 68.57 41.85 -95.30
C GLU A 351 68.62 41.38 -96.76
N MET A 352 67.84 40.36 -97.13
CA MET A 352 67.76 39.93 -98.53
C MET A 352 67.17 41.01 -99.43
N ARG A 353 66.15 41.74 -98.97
CA ARG A 353 65.60 42.89 -99.71
C ARG A 353 66.63 44.00 -99.88
N ASP A 354 67.36 44.35 -98.82
CA ASP A 354 68.42 45.36 -98.86
C ASP A 354 69.54 44.94 -99.83
N ARG A 355 69.95 43.67 -99.82
CA ARG A 355 70.91 43.12 -100.80
C ARG A 355 70.38 43.18 -102.23
N MET A 356 69.12 42.85 -102.46
CA MET A 356 68.49 42.98 -103.79
C MET A 356 68.44 44.44 -104.23
N GLU A 357 68.08 45.36 -103.34
CA GLU A 357 68.06 46.80 -103.62
C GLU A 357 69.45 47.34 -103.91
N GLN A 358 70.49 46.88 -103.20
CA GLN A 358 71.89 47.20 -103.53
C GLN A 358 72.25 46.72 -104.93
N LEU A 359 71.97 45.46 -105.29
CA LEU A 359 72.26 44.93 -106.63
C LEU A 359 71.50 45.69 -107.73
N LEU A 360 70.26 46.11 -107.47
CA LEU A 360 69.48 46.97 -108.36
C LEU A 360 70.04 48.40 -108.42
N GLY A 361 70.51 48.94 -107.29
CA GLY A 361 71.14 50.26 -107.16
C GLY A 361 72.53 50.33 -107.81
N TYR A 362 73.32 49.25 -107.78
CA TYR A 362 74.55 49.13 -108.57
C TYR A 362 74.29 49.08 -110.08
N ARG A 363 73.08 48.69 -110.51
CA ARG A 363 72.67 48.83 -111.91
C ARG A 363 72.16 50.23 -112.25
N LEU A 364 71.98 51.12 -111.27
CA LEU A 364 71.39 52.44 -111.49
C LEU A 364 72.06 53.53 -110.61
N SER A 365 73.04 54.23 -111.18
CA SER A 365 73.17 55.67 -110.96
C SER A 365 73.72 56.39 -112.20
N PRO A 366 73.14 57.54 -112.63
CA PRO A 366 71.77 57.99 -112.43
C PRO A 366 71.08 58.31 -113.77
N SER A 367 69.83 57.88 -113.94
CA SER A 367 68.90 58.64 -114.78
C SER A 367 67.46 58.28 -114.46
N SER A 368 66.71 59.32 -114.13
CA SER A 368 65.29 59.53 -114.46
C SER A 368 64.25 58.53 -113.96
N SER A 369 63.58 58.96 -112.88
CA SER A 369 62.14 59.33 -112.88
C SER A 369 61.14 58.49 -113.68
N VAL A 370 60.10 57.97 -113.01
CA VAL A 370 58.67 58.40 -113.12
C VAL A 370 57.72 57.24 -112.74
N SER A 371 56.85 57.56 -111.78
CA SER A 371 55.51 57.09 -111.42
C SER A 371 54.74 56.09 -112.31
N LYS A 372 54.00 55.15 -111.66
CA LYS A 372 52.52 55.00 -111.78
C LYS A 372 51.91 53.87 -110.90
N SER A 373 51.09 54.31 -109.93
CA SER A 373 49.72 53.89 -109.49
C SER A 373 49.13 52.46 -109.64
N TYR A 374 48.31 52.11 -108.62
CA TYR A 374 47.00 51.38 -108.60
C TYR A 374 47.01 49.96 -107.96
N THR A 375 46.45 49.74 -106.74
CA THR A 375 45.06 49.29 -106.41
C THR A 375 44.97 49.07 -104.88
N GLN A 376 44.05 49.70 -104.11
CA GLN A 376 42.65 49.35 -103.78
C GLN A 376 42.42 48.30 -102.63
N SER A 377 41.93 48.82 -101.47
CA SER A 377 41.06 48.26 -100.38
C SER A 377 41.29 46.84 -99.82
N MET A 378 41.32 46.57 -98.50
CA MET A 378 40.24 46.69 -97.50
C MET A 378 40.79 46.55 -96.05
N PRO A 379 40.16 47.15 -95.02
CA PRO A 379 40.46 46.87 -93.62
C PRO A 379 39.57 45.73 -93.09
N VAL A 380 40.17 44.62 -92.65
CA VAL A 380 39.44 43.57 -91.93
C VAL A 380 39.39 43.93 -90.46
N ASN A 381 38.33 44.64 -90.08
CA ASN A 381 37.80 44.63 -88.72
C ASN A 381 37.26 43.22 -88.44
N GLY A 382 37.84 42.55 -87.45
CA GLY A 382 37.46 41.20 -87.04
C GLY A 382 37.52 41.06 -85.53
N LYS A 383 36.74 41.87 -84.80
CA LYS A 383 36.33 41.53 -83.43
C LYS A 383 35.50 40.24 -83.47
N ARG A 384 36.17 39.10 -83.43
CA ARG A 384 35.55 37.83 -83.00
C ARG A 384 35.57 37.83 -81.49
N GLY A 385 34.43 38.16 -80.89
CA GLY A 385 34.15 37.77 -79.52
C GLY A 385 34.23 36.25 -79.43
N PHE A 386 35.23 35.74 -78.72
CA PHE A 386 35.29 34.34 -78.33
C PHE A 386 34.18 34.13 -77.29
N MET A 387 33.02 33.62 -77.72
CA MET A 387 32.04 33.05 -76.80
C MET A 387 32.61 31.73 -76.27
N PRO A 388 32.75 31.53 -74.95
CA PRO A 388 33.13 30.24 -74.41
C PRO A 388 31.96 29.25 -74.60
N PRO A 389 32.22 27.97 -74.95
CA PRO A 389 31.17 26.96 -74.97
C PRO A 389 30.87 26.54 -73.53
N GLY A 390 29.91 27.21 -72.91
CA GLY A 390 29.33 26.80 -71.64
C GLY A 390 28.10 25.90 -71.87
N PRO A 391 27.95 24.76 -71.16
CA PRO A 391 26.75 23.95 -71.23
C PRO A 391 25.62 24.63 -70.43
N LEU A 392 24.70 25.30 -71.12
CA LEU A 392 23.44 25.77 -70.55
C LEU A 392 22.49 24.56 -70.38
N LYS A 393 22.53 23.93 -69.21
CA LYS A 393 21.39 23.14 -68.69
C LYS A 393 20.38 24.13 -68.08
N PRO A 394 19.10 24.15 -68.49
CA PRO A 394 18.10 24.94 -67.81
C PRO A 394 17.80 24.32 -66.44
N LEU A 395 17.90 25.13 -65.37
CA LEU A 395 17.42 24.75 -64.03
C LEU A 395 15.88 24.88 -64.01
N PRO A 396 15.17 23.98 -63.30
CA PRO A 396 13.73 24.09 -63.15
C PRO A 396 13.38 25.26 -62.21
N LEU A 397 12.42 26.09 -62.62
CA LEU A 397 11.80 27.10 -61.76
C LEU A 397 11.06 26.38 -60.63
N ILE A 398 11.57 26.48 -59.41
CA ILE A 398 10.82 26.13 -58.20
C ILE A 398 9.82 27.27 -57.95
N ARG A 399 8.52 26.98 -58.04
CA ARG A 399 7.48 27.86 -57.51
C ARG A 399 7.42 27.63 -56.00
N VAL A 400 7.70 28.67 -55.24
CA VAL A 400 7.35 28.75 -53.82
C VAL A 400 5.83 28.90 -53.76
N VAL A 401 5.17 27.90 -53.19
CA VAL A 401 3.78 28.03 -52.71
C VAL A 401 3.91 28.26 -51.22
N GLU A 402 3.56 29.46 -50.77
CA GLU A 402 3.35 29.73 -49.36
C GLU A 402 2.09 28.98 -48.91
N THR A 403 2.24 28.15 -47.88
CA THR A 403 1.15 27.68 -46.99
C THR A 403 1.65 27.71 -45.57
#